data_AF-A0A2N1Y409-F1
#
_entry.id   AF-A0A2N1Y409-F1
#
_cell.length_a   1.000
_cell.length_b   1.000
_cell.length_c   1.000
_cell.angle_alpha   90.00
_cell.angle_beta   90.00
_cell.angle_gamma   90.00
#
_symmetry.space_group_name_H-M   'P 1'
#
loop_
_entity.id
_entity.type
_entity.pdbx_description
1 polymer ?
#
loop_
_entity_poly.entity_id
_entity_poly.type
_entity_poly.pdbx_seq_one_letter_code
_entity_poly.pdbx_strand_id
1 'polypeptide(L)'
;MATNPQESVNASDRDQHDGAGRRRFSILRELVRQNSLALVSLLIALFGLGYNTWRNETTEHHRNVRQSAFIALDALGEVQQLADTRFFGAQHSEANRIAIWGRVTLIRDIATLVSADTAGRADGLFTVWSENATAFDNGDAAAERAVSAAIREARTQVLVDLQRLR
;
A
#
# COMPACT_ATOMS: atom_id res chain seq x y z
N MET A 1 0.02 15.61 86.03
CA MET A 1 0.01 16.18 84.67
C MET A 1 -0.22 15.02 83.71
N ALA A 2 -1.44 14.86 83.23
CA ALA A 2 -1.88 13.70 82.46
C ALA A 2 -1.47 13.86 80.99
N THR A 3 -0.67 12.93 80.46
CA THR A 3 -0.28 12.88 79.05
C THR A 3 -1.47 12.44 78.21
N ASN A 4 -1.86 13.27 77.26
CA ASN A 4 -3.04 13.12 76.40
C ASN A 4 -2.83 11.97 75.38
N PRO A 5 -3.63 10.89 75.39
CA PRO A 5 -3.44 9.73 74.52
C PRO A 5 -3.72 9.97 73.03
N GLN A 6 -4.31 11.10 72.65
CA GLN A 6 -4.73 11.34 71.25
C GLN A 6 -3.61 11.82 70.32
N GLU A 7 -2.50 12.33 70.85
CA GLU A 7 -1.40 12.86 70.04
C GLU A 7 -0.49 11.75 69.48
N SER A 8 -0.42 10.59 70.15
CA SER A 8 0.35 9.42 69.69
C SER A 8 -0.32 8.66 68.53
N VAL A 9 -1.65 8.72 68.44
CA VAL A 9 -2.42 8.04 67.38
C VAL A 9 -2.28 8.75 66.03
N ASN A 10 -2.20 10.08 66.03
CA ASN A 10 -2.16 10.89 64.80
C ASN A 10 -0.76 10.94 64.16
N ALA A 11 0.31 10.76 64.94
CA ALA A 11 1.68 10.65 64.43
C ALA A 11 1.94 9.27 63.77
N SER A 12 1.37 8.20 64.34
CA SER A 12 1.52 6.83 63.83
C SER A 12 0.83 6.60 62.47
N ASP A 13 -0.24 7.36 62.18
CA ASP A 13 -1.01 7.23 60.93
C ASP A 13 -0.34 7.96 59.74
N ARG A 14 0.43 9.04 60.02
CA ARG A 14 1.17 9.81 59.01
C ARG A 14 2.42 9.08 58.51
N ASP A 15 3.13 8.36 59.37
CA ASP A 15 4.31 7.57 59.00
C ASP A 15 3.95 6.27 58.26
N GLN A 16 2.75 5.73 58.49
CA GLN A 16 2.26 4.54 57.79
C GLN A 16 2.00 4.79 56.30
N HIS A 17 1.54 5.99 55.94
CA HIS A 17 1.27 6.35 54.55
C HIS A 17 2.54 6.54 53.70
N ASP A 18 3.64 7.01 54.30
CA ASP A 18 4.89 7.32 53.59
C ASP A 18 5.80 6.07 53.41
N GLY A 19 5.74 5.12 54.35
CA GLY A 19 6.49 3.86 54.30
C GLY A 19 5.99 2.85 53.27
N ALA A 20 4.68 2.86 52.96
CA ALA A 20 4.05 1.94 52.02
C ALA A 20 4.54 2.15 50.57
N GLY A 21 4.76 3.41 50.17
CA GLY A 21 5.28 3.77 48.84
C GLY A 21 6.72 3.28 48.62
N ARG A 22 7.62 3.49 49.60
CA ARG A 22 9.03 3.02 49.51
C ARG A 22 9.15 1.50 49.47
N ARG A 23 8.36 0.78 50.30
CA ARG A 23 8.37 -0.69 50.31
C ARG A 23 7.85 -1.28 48.99
N ARG A 24 6.81 -0.68 48.39
CA ARG A 24 6.31 -1.10 47.07
C ARG A 24 7.35 -0.91 45.97
N PHE A 25 8.07 0.21 45.97
CA PHE A 25 9.15 0.46 45.01
C PHE A 25 10.33 -0.51 45.14
N SER A 26 10.72 -0.89 46.37
CA SER A 26 11.78 -1.88 46.58
C SER A 26 11.37 -3.28 46.13
N ILE A 27 10.11 -3.67 46.35
CA ILE A 27 9.57 -4.96 45.90
C ILE A 27 9.51 -5.02 44.36
N LEU A 28 9.04 -3.95 43.71
CA LEU A 28 9.02 -3.86 42.24
C LEU A 28 10.44 -3.94 41.64
N ARG A 29 11.42 -3.25 42.24
CA ARG A 29 12.83 -3.36 41.82
C ARG A 29 13.37 -4.78 41.98
N GLU A 30 13.04 -5.46 43.08
CA GLU A 30 13.50 -6.83 43.31
C GLU A 30 12.88 -7.81 42.31
N LEU A 31 11.59 -7.69 42.02
CA LEU A 31 10.89 -8.49 41.01
C LEU A 31 11.47 -8.26 39.61
N VAL A 32 11.79 -7.01 39.24
CA VAL A 32 12.45 -6.70 37.95
C VAL A 32 13.86 -7.28 37.90
N ARG A 33 14.62 -7.24 39.00
CA ARG A 33 15.97 -7.81 39.07
C ARG A 33 15.94 -9.33 38.91
N GLN A 34 15.04 -10.01 39.63
CA GLN A 34 14.86 -11.46 39.58
C GLN A 34 14.37 -11.93 38.20
N ASN A 35 13.50 -11.16 37.54
CA ASN A 35 12.93 -11.52 36.23
C ASN A 35 13.61 -10.81 35.05
N SER A 36 14.79 -10.24 35.24
CA SER A 36 15.50 -9.46 34.21
C SER A 36 15.69 -10.24 32.91
N LEU A 37 16.07 -11.52 32.99
CA LEU A 37 16.24 -12.39 31.82
C LEU A 37 14.91 -12.66 31.09
N ALA A 38 13.81 -12.85 31.84
CA ALA A 38 12.48 -13.05 31.27
C ALA A 38 11.97 -11.78 30.59
N LEU A 39 12.21 -10.61 31.20
CA LEU A 39 11.87 -9.31 30.61
C LEU A 39 12.68 -9.02 29.35
N VAL A 40 13.98 -9.31 29.36
CA VAL A 40 14.83 -9.17 28.16
C VAL A 40 14.37 -10.14 27.07
N SER A 41 14.08 -11.39 27.41
CA SER A 41 13.54 -12.38 26.46
C SER A 41 12.20 -11.93 25.86
N LEU A 42 11.30 -11.38 26.69
CA LEU A 42 10.02 -10.84 26.24
C LEU A 42 10.22 -9.65 25.29
N LEU A 43 11.11 -8.72 25.63
CA LEU A 43 11.42 -7.58 24.76
C LEU A 43 11.97 -8.06 23.41
N ILE A 44 12.92 -8.99 23.40
CA ILE A 44 13.47 -9.58 22.18
C ILE A 44 12.35 -10.24 21.36
N ALA A 45 11.44 -10.99 21.99
CA ALA A 45 10.32 -11.62 21.32
C ALA A 45 9.36 -10.59 20.69
N LEU A 46 9.04 -9.50 21.41
CA LEU A 46 8.18 -8.43 20.91
C LEU A 46 8.82 -7.69 19.72
N PHE A 47 10.11 -7.36 19.81
CA PHE A 47 10.84 -6.74 18.70
C PHE A 47 10.95 -7.68 17.49
N GLY A 48 11.26 -8.95 17.73
CA GLY A 48 11.36 -9.96 16.68
C GLY A 48 10.02 -10.19 15.97
N LEU A 49 8.91 -10.23 16.71
CA LEU A 49 7.57 -10.34 16.15
C LEU A 49 7.21 -9.07 15.35
N GLY A 50 7.37 -7.88 15.94
CA GLY A 50 7.03 -6.62 15.27
C GLY A 50 7.82 -6.40 13.99
N TYR A 51 9.13 -6.67 14.00
CA TYR A 51 9.97 -6.59 12.81
C TYR A 51 9.52 -7.58 11.73
N ASN A 52 9.24 -8.84 12.09
CA ASN A 52 8.78 -9.84 11.13
C ASN A 52 7.42 -9.48 10.53
N THR A 53 6.48 -8.99 11.33
CA THR A 53 5.16 -8.55 10.86
C THR A 53 5.29 -7.38 9.89
N TRP A 54 6.04 -6.32 10.25
CA TRP A 54 6.25 -5.17 9.38
C TRP A 54 6.94 -5.55 8.06
N ARG A 55 7.99 -6.37 8.13
CA ARG A 55 8.71 -6.88 6.95
C ARG A 55 7.79 -7.72 6.06
N ASN A 56 6.94 -8.56 6.64
CA ASN A 56 6.01 -9.38 5.89
C ASN A 56 4.99 -8.53 5.15
N GLU A 57 4.35 -7.58 5.85
CA GLU A 57 3.37 -6.67 5.27
C GLU A 57 3.97 -5.88 4.09
N THR A 58 5.19 -5.35 4.26
CA THR A 58 5.89 -4.62 3.20
C THR A 58 6.16 -5.51 1.98
N THR A 59 6.57 -6.76 2.21
CA THR A 59 6.85 -7.72 1.14
C THR A 59 5.57 -8.12 0.39
N GLU A 60 4.48 -8.32 1.13
CA GLU A 60 3.17 -8.65 0.58
C GLU A 60 2.60 -7.49 -0.24
N HIS A 61 2.71 -6.27 0.27
CA HIS A 61 2.35 -5.06 -0.47
C HIS A 61 3.12 -4.96 -1.80
N HIS A 62 4.46 -5.09 -1.78
CA HIS A 62 5.27 -5.07 -3.00
C HIS A 62 4.89 -6.18 -3.98
N ARG A 63 4.54 -7.37 -3.49
CA ARG A 63 4.11 -8.49 -4.33
C ARG A 63 2.78 -8.18 -5.02
N ASN A 64 1.80 -7.63 -4.30
CA ASN A 64 0.49 -7.28 -4.83
C ASN A 64 0.62 -6.18 -5.90
N VAL A 65 1.43 -5.15 -5.65
CA VAL A 65 1.69 -4.08 -6.64
C VAL A 65 2.36 -4.65 -7.89
N ARG A 66 3.37 -5.53 -7.77
CA ARG A 66 4.02 -6.17 -8.93
C ARG A 66 3.03 -7.01 -9.74
N GLN A 67 2.17 -7.78 -9.07
CA GLN A 67 1.16 -8.59 -9.75
C GLN A 67 0.20 -7.73 -10.56
N SER A 68 -0.36 -6.67 -9.96
CA SER A 68 -1.23 -5.72 -10.66
C SER A 68 -0.52 -5.03 -11.82
N ALA A 69 0.74 -4.64 -11.63
CA ALA A 69 1.54 -3.99 -12.67
C ALA A 69 1.79 -4.91 -13.87
N PHE A 70 2.07 -6.20 -13.65
CA PHE A 70 2.22 -7.14 -14.77
C PHE A 70 0.91 -7.37 -15.53
N ILE A 71 -0.22 -7.45 -14.83
CA ILE A 71 -1.54 -7.52 -15.46
C ILE A 71 -1.79 -6.26 -16.32
N ALA A 72 -1.46 -5.08 -15.79
CA ALA A 72 -1.58 -3.82 -16.54
C ALA A 72 -0.69 -3.79 -17.78
N LEU A 73 0.58 -4.21 -17.68
CA LEU A 73 1.51 -4.26 -18.81
C LEU A 73 1.04 -5.21 -19.91
N ASP A 74 0.57 -6.40 -19.54
CA ASP A 74 0.03 -7.38 -20.47
C ASP A 74 -1.19 -6.81 -21.20
N ALA A 75 -2.12 -6.20 -20.46
CA ALA A 75 -3.29 -5.56 -21.04
C ALA A 75 -2.95 -4.37 -21.96
N LEU A 76 -1.98 -3.54 -21.60
CA LEU A 76 -1.47 -2.45 -22.45
C LEU A 76 -0.77 -2.98 -23.71
N GLY A 77 -0.17 -4.16 -23.65
CA GLY A 77 0.39 -4.86 -24.81
C GLY A 77 -0.71 -5.32 -25.76
N GLU A 78 -1.76 -5.95 -25.24
CA GLU A 78 -2.91 -6.38 -26.03
C GLU A 78 -3.66 -5.22 -26.68
N VAL A 79 -3.88 -4.11 -25.96
CA VAL A 79 -4.52 -2.92 -26.54
C VAL A 79 -3.72 -2.39 -27.73
N GLN A 80 -2.38 -2.31 -27.61
CA GLN A 80 -1.54 -1.89 -28.74
C GLN A 80 -1.69 -2.84 -29.93
N GLN A 81 -1.59 -4.15 -29.70
CA GLN A 81 -1.69 -5.14 -30.77
C GLN A 81 -3.06 -5.08 -31.46
N LEU A 82 -4.15 -4.95 -30.68
CA LEU A 82 -5.50 -4.85 -31.22
C LEU A 82 -5.70 -3.56 -32.00
N ALA A 83 -5.22 -2.42 -31.47
CA ALA A 83 -5.26 -1.12 -32.13
C ALA A 83 -4.48 -1.13 -33.45
N ASP A 84 -3.25 -1.65 -33.46
CA ASP A 84 -2.41 -1.76 -34.65
C ASP A 84 -3.06 -2.67 -35.70
N THR A 85 -3.57 -3.83 -35.29
CA THR A 85 -4.27 -4.77 -36.17
C THR A 85 -5.51 -4.12 -36.77
N ARG A 86 -6.24 -3.31 -35.99
CA ARG A 86 -7.43 -2.62 -36.47
C ARG A 86 -7.10 -1.47 -37.41
N PHE A 87 -6.04 -0.71 -37.14
CA PHE A 87 -5.72 0.48 -37.93
C PHE A 87 -4.97 0.14 -39.22
N PHE A 88 -3.98 -0.75 -39.14
CA PHE A 88 -3.12 -1.10 -40.27
C PHE A 88 -3.48 -2.45 -40.93
N GLY A 89 -4.25 -3.30 -40.24
CA GLY A 89 -4.62 -4.61 -40.77
C GLY A 89 -5.77 -4.56 -41.77
N ALA A 90 -5.92 -5.66 -42.51
CA ALA A 90 -6.93 -5.78 -43.57
C ALA A 90 -8.36 -6.00 -43.06
N GLN A 91 -8.56 -6.30 -41.77
CA GLN A 91 -9.88 -6.61 -41.19
C GLN A 91 -10.24 -5.70 -40.02
N HIS A 92 -11.19 -4.79 -40.27
CA HIS A 92 -11.81 -3.93 -39.26
C HIS A 92 -13.01 -4.63 -38.60
N SER A 93 -12.75 -5.61 -37.72
CA SER A 93 -13.81 -6.37 -37.04
C SER A 93 -14.43 -5.60 -35.86
N GLU A 94 -15.75 -5.61 -35.71
CA GLU A 94 -16.45 -5.06 -34.54
C GLU A 94 -16.04 -5.77 -33.25
N ALA A 95 -15.72 -7.06 -33.31
CA ALA A 95 -15.22 -7.81 -32.16
C ALA A 95 -13.87 -7.26 -31.65
N ASN A 96 -13.00 -6.80 -32.56
CA ASN A 96 -11.75 -6.14 -32.19
C ASN A 96 -12.03 -4.79 -31.49
N ARG A 97 -12.98 -3.99 -32.01
CA ARG A 97 -13.38 -2.72 -31.38
C ARG A 97 -13.88 -2.92 -29.96
N ILE A 98 -14.75 -3.90 -29.74
CA ILE A 98 -15.28 -4.24 -28.40
C ILE A 98 -14.15 -4.74 -27.49
N ALA A 99 -13.23 -5.55 -28.03
CA ALA A 99 -12.09 -6.05 -27.26
C ALA A 99 -11.18 -4.91 -26.77
N ILE A 100 -10.89 -3.90 -27.61
CA ILE A 100 -10.10 -2.73 -27.19
C ILE A 100 -10.80 -2.01 -26.03
N TRP A 101 -12.10 -1.72 -26.15
CA TRP A 101 -12.88 -1.07 -25.09
C TRP A 101 -12.85 -1.83 -23.77
N GLY A 102 -13.03 -3.15 -23.82
CA GLY A 102 -12.96 -4.00 -22.63
C GLY A 102 -11.58 -3.94 -21.98
N ARG A 103 -10.51 -4.00 -22.79
CA ARG A 103 -9.14 -4.01 -22.29
C ARG A 103 -8.69 -2.64 -21.77
N VAL A 104 -9.10 -1.54 -22.40
CA VAL A 104 -8.87 -0.17 -21.90
C VAL A 104 -9.58 0.06 -20.56
N THR A 105 -10.79 -0.48 -20.38
CA THR A 105 -11.51 -0.44 -19.10
C THR A 105 -10.79 -1.24 -18.03
N LEU A 106 -10.35 -2.48 -18.35
CA LEU A 106 -9.56 -3.30 -17.43
C LEU A 106 -8.29 -2.57 -16.97
N ILE A 107 -7.58 -1.91 -17.89
CA ILE A 107 -6.38 -1.13 -17.56
C ILE A 107 -6.72 -0.02 -16.57
N ARG A 108 -7.81 0.72 -16.81
CA ARG A 108 -8.28 1.79 -15.91
C ARG A 108 -8.59 1.26 -14.51
N ASP A 109 -9.24 0.10 -14.40
CA ASP A 109 -9.62 -0.49 -13.12
C ASP A 109 -8.39 -1.05 -12.37
N ILE A 110 -7.51 -1.79 -13.04
CA ILE A 110 -6.35 -2.41 -12.38
C ILE A 110 -5.27 -1.38 -12.02
N ALA A 111 -5.20 -0.27 -12.75
CA ALA A 111 -4.21 0.78 -12.56
C ALA A 111 -4.27 1.41 -11.15
N THR A 112 -5.45 1.45 -10.52
CA THR A 112 -5.62 1.97 -9.15
C THR A 112 -4.93 1.11 -8.10
N LEU A 113 -4.65 -0.17 -8.42
CA LEU A 113 -3.93 -1.10 -7.56
C LEU A 113 -2.41 -1.01 -7.73
N VAL A 114 -1.93 -0.27 -8.74
CA VAL A 114 -0.50 -0.06 -8.98
C VAL A 114 -0.04 1.21 -8.28
N SER A 115 -0.61 2.36 -8.65
CA SER A 115 -0.32 3.65 -8.05
C SER A 115 -1.32 4.72 -8.50
N ALA A 116 -1.35 5.87 -7.82
CA ALA A 116 -2.12 7.03 -8.27
C ALA A 116 -1.63 7.59 -9.62
N ASP A 117 -0.32 7.58 -9.86
CA ASP A 117 0.26 8.06 -11.13
C ASP A 117 -0.19 7.17 -12.30
N THR A 118 -0.12 5.85 -12.12
CA THR A 118 -0.56 4.86 -13.10
C THR A 118 -2.06 4.96 -13.35
N ALA A 119 -2.87 5.16 -12.30
CA ALA A 119 -4.31 5.41 -12.43
C ALA A 119 -4.60 6.65 -13.30
N GLY A 120 -3.89 7.75 -13.07
CA GLY A 120 -4.06 8.97 -13.88
C GLY A 120 -3.72 8.76 -15.35
N ARG A 121 -2.66 8.00 -15.66
CA ARG A 121 -2.31 7.68 -17.07
C ARG A 121 -3.31 6.73 -17.72
N ALA A 122 -3.84 5.78 -16.98
CA ALA A 122 -4.86 4.86 -17.47
C ALA A 122 -6.19 5.56 -17.76
N ASP A 123 -6.59 6.52 -16.91
CA ASP A 123 -7.76 7.36 -17.16
C ASP A 123 -7.55 8.29 -18.38
N GLY A 124 -6.34 8.81 -18.54
CA GLY A 124 -5.92 9.52 -19.76
C GLY A 124 -6.05 8.65 -21.02
N LEU A 125 -5.58 7.40 -20.98
CA LEU A 125 -5.77 6.45 -22.09
C LEU A 125 -7.25 6.19 -22.39
N PHE A 126 -8.08 5.98 -21.36
CA PHE A 126 -9.52 5.81 -21.52
C PHE A 126 -10.16 7.01 -22.22
N THR A 127 -9.79 8.22 -21.79
CA THR A 127 -10.30 9.48 -22.35
C THR A 127 -9.88 9.64 -23.81
N VAL A 128 -8.59 9.50 -24.10
CA VAL A 128 -8.06 9.61 -25.47
C VAL A 128 -8.71 8.59 -26.39
N TRP A 129 -8.86 7.33 -25.97
CA TRP A 129 -9.57 6.33 -26.75
C TRP A 129 -11.02 6.73 -26.99
N SER A 130 -11.74 7.16 -25.95
CA SER A 130 -13.15 7.56 -26.06
C SER A 130 -13.39 8.71 -27.03
N GLU A 131 -12.52 9.71 -27.00
CA GLU A 131 -12.64 10.89 -27.86
C GLU A 131 -12.23 10.60 -29.30
N ASN A 132 -11.27 9.69 -29.50
CA ASN A 132 -10.69 9.40 -30.81
C ASN A 132 -11.28 8.17 -31.50
N ALA A 133 -12.08 7.33 -30.82
CA ALA A 133 -12.53 6.04 -31.35
C ALA A 133 -13.15 6.13 -32.75
N THR A 134 -14.03 7.10 -33.00
CA THR A 134 -14.65 7.26 -34.32
C THR A 134 -13.65 7.73 -35.38
N ALA A 135 -12.76 8.67 -35.05
CA ALA A 135 -11.73 9.13 -35.98
C ALA A 135 -10.71 8.02 -36.29
N PHE A 136 -10.35 7.23 -35.28
CA PHE A 136 -9.51 6.04 -35.39
C PHE A 136 -10.15 5.01 -36.34
N ASP A 137 -11.45 4.74 -36.18
CA ASP A 137 -12.22 3.82 -37.04
C ASP A 137 -12.27 4.29 -38.51
N ASN A 138 -12.16 5.60 -38.75
CA ASN A 138 -12.12 6.20 -40.08
C ASN A 138 -10.70 6.27 -40.68
N GLY A 139 -9.69 5.72 -40.01
CA GLY A 139 -8.31 5.70 -40.50
C GLY A 139 -7.56 7.01 -40.29
N ASP A 140 -7.98 7.86 -39.35
CA ASP A 140 -7.29 9.11 -39.03
C ASP A 140 -5.94 8.83 -38.33
N ALA A 141 -4.84 9.17 -39.01
CA ALA A 141 -3.49 9.01 -38.49
C ALA A 141 -3.18 9.91 -37.27
N ALA A 142 -3.92 11.00 -37.05
CA ALA A 142 -3.79 11.80 -35.83
C ALA A 142 -4.41 11.09 -34.63
N ALA A 143 -5.58 10.47 -34.81
CA ALA A 143 -6.24 9.66 -33.80
C ALA A 143 -5.40 8.44 -33.40
N GLU A 144 -4.83 7.73 -34.38
CA GLU A 144 -3.90 6.61 -34.11
C GLU A 144 -2.71 7.06 -33.26
N ARG A 145 -2.02 8.13 -33.68
CA ARG A 145 -0.86 8.65 -32.94
C ARG A 145 -1.20 9.06 -31.51
N ALA A 146 -2.38 9.65 -31.30
CA ALA A 146 -2.85 10.03 -29.97
C ALA A 146 -3.06 8.79 -29.08
N VAL A 147 -3.74 7.77 -29.59
CA VAL A 147 -3.97 6.50 -28.87
C VAL A 147 -2.64 5.79 -28.57
N SER A 148 -1.77 5.63 -29.57
CA SER A 148 -0.45 5.01 -29.41
C SER A 148 0.46 5.78 -28.44
N ALA A 149 0.35 7.11 -28.38
CA ALA A 149 1.03 7.91 -27.37
C ALA A 149 0.50 7.62 -25.96
N ALA A 150 -0.82 7.63 -25.77
CA ALA A 150 -1.45 7.35 -24.48
C ALA A 150 -1.13 5.95 -23.94
N ILE A 151 -1.13 4.92 -24.79
CA ILE A 151 -0.73 3.55 -24.42
C ILE A 151 0.72 3.54 -23.90
N ARG A 152 1.63 4.20 -24.62
CA ARG A 152 3.04 4.26 -24.26
C ARG A 152 3.28 5.05 -22.97
N GLU A 153 2.54 6.13 -22.74
CA GLU A 153 2.62 6.88 -21.49
C GLU A 153 2.18 6.04 -20.29
N ALA A 154 1.03 5.36 -20.40
CA ALA A 154 0.57 4.44 -19.36
C ALA A 154 1.58 3.32 -19.10
N ARG A 155 2.12 2.70 -20.16
CA ARG A 155 3.16 1.66 -20.05
C ARG A 155 4.43 2.17 -19.37
N THR A 156 4.89 3.36 -19.75
CA THR A 156 6.08 3.99 -19.15
C THR A 156 5.87 4.23 -17.67
N GLN A 157 4.69 4.72 -17.28
CA GLN A 157 4.38 4.95 -15.87
C GLN A 157 4.34 3.67 -15.05
N VAL A 158 3.75 2.59 -15.57
CA VAL A 158 3.75 1.28 -14.89
C VAL A 158 5.19 0.77 -14.67
N LEU A 159 6.07 0.96 -15.66
CA LEU A 159 7.49 0.59 -15.53
C LEU A 159 8.23 1.44 -14.49
N VAL A 160 7.94 2.75 -14.41
CA VAL A 160 8.48 3.62 -13.37
C VAL A 160 8.05 3.15 -11.98
N ASP A 161 6.78 2.80 -11.81
CA ASP A 161 6.27 2.31 -10.52
C ASP A 161 6.88 0.97 -10.12
N LEU A 162 7.07 0.05 -11.06
CA LEU A 162 7.80 -1.20 -10.80
C LEU A 162 9.25 -0.96 -10.35
N GLN A 163 9.94 0.04 -10.90
CA GLN A 163 11.32 0.38 -10.51
C GLN A 163 11.41 0.93 -9.09
N ARG A 164 10.34 1.58 -8.60
CA ARG A 164 10.25 2.10 -7.22
C ARG A 164 10.11 0.98 -6.16
N LEU A 165 9.74 -0.24 -6.56
CA LEU A 165 9.57 -1.41 -5.67
C LEU A 165 10.85 -2.23 -5.45
N ARG A 166 12.00 -1.72 -5.93
CA ARG A 166 13.33 -2.28 -5.66
C ARG A 166 13.76 -1.99 -4.24
#